data_AF-A0AAE0SHG5-F1
#
_entry.id   AF-A0AAE0SHG5-F1
#
_cell.length_a   1.000
_cell.length_b   1.000
_cell.length_c   1.000
_cell.angle_alpha   90.00
_cell.angle_beta   90.00
_cell.angle_gamma   90.00
#
_symmetry.space_group_name_H-M   'P 1'
#
loop_
_entity.id
_entity.type
_entity.pdbx_description
1 polymer ?
#
loop_
_entity_poly.entity_id
_entity_poly.type
_entity_poly.pdbx_seq_one_letter_code
_entity_poly.pdbx_strand_id
1 'polypeptide(L)'
;MSACWIIANITDGHIQYSRTCGNQTCDQDGGYDCQFTTKVKQCSTCCSTSKCNGGIYTENIAIYHLSSCFNIIVLLLLSLFQWKNK
;
A
#
# COMPACT_ATOMS: atom_id res chain seq x y z
N MET A 1 -24.36 -8.33 -8.78
CA MET A 1 -23.80 -7.23 -7.96
C MET A 1 -22.52 -6.80 -8.65
N SER A 2 -22.35 -5.51 -8.91
CA SER A 2 -21.12 -4.98 -9.51
C SER A 2 -20.25 -4.41 -8.40
N ALA A 3 -19.00 -4.86 -8.31
CA ALA A 3 -18.03 -4.30 -7.38
C ALA A 3 -17.09 -3.32 -8.11
N CYS A 4 -16.35 -2.55 -7.33
CA CYS A 4 -15.38 -1.60 -7.79
C CYS A 4 -14.04 -1.84 -7.09
N TRP A 5 -12.95 -1.59 -7.80
CA TRP A 5 -11.58 -1.79 -7.33
C TRP A 5 -10.78 -0.50 -7.45
N ILE A 6 -9.87 -0.34 -6.50
CA ILE A 6 -8.71 0.53 -6.59
C ILE A 6 -7.48 -0.36 -6.61
N ILE A 7 -6.59 -0.10 -7.54
CA ILE A 7 -5.32 -0.81 -7.68
C ILE A 7 -4.21 0.22 -7.59
N ALA A 8 -3.26 0.01 -6.68
CA ALA A 8 -2.06 0.80 -6.51
C ALA A 8 -0.86 -0.04 -6.94
N ASN A 9 -0.14 0.42 -7.98
CA ASN A 9 1.11 -0.16 -8.43
C ASN A 9 2.26 0.72 -7.94
N ILE A 10 3.18 0.12 -7.19
CA ILE A 10 4.35 0.79 -6.62
C ILE A 10 5.58 0.23 -7.31
N THR A 11 6.30 1.08 -8.05
CA THR A 11 7.52 0.74 -8.78
C THR A 11 8.57 1.80 -8.51
N ASP A 12 9.74 1.41 -8.01
CA ASP A 12 10.87 2.33 -7.74
C ASP A 12 10.49 3.61 -6.95
N GLY A 13 9.58 3.47 -5.97
CA GLY A 13 9.10 4.59 -5.16
C GLY A 13 8.01 5.45 -5.81
N HIS A 14 7.66 5.20 -7.07
CA HIS A 14 6.53 5.81 -7.75
C HIS A 14 5.25 5.00 -7.52
N ILE A 15 4.16 5.68 -7.15
CA ILE A 15 2.86 5.07 -6.94
C ILE A 15 1.92 5.50 -8.08
N GLN A 16 1.36 4.51 -8.79
CA GLN A 16 0.35 4.72 -9.82
C GLN A 16 -0.97 4.08 -9.38
N TYR A 17 -2.05 4.85 -9.44
CA TYR A 17 -3.39 4.38 -9.11
C TYR A 17 -4.21 4.12 -10.37
N SER A 18 -4.90 2.99 -10.41
CA SER A 18 -5.92 2.67 -11.42
C SER A 18 -7.22 2.25 -10.74
N ARG A 19 -8.34 2.52 -11.41
CA ARG A 19 -9.69 2.25 -10.89
C ARG A 19 -10.49 1.49 -11.94
N THR A 20 -11.27 0.52 -11.50
CA THR A 20 -12.17 -0.23 -12.38
C THR A 20 -13.42 -0.64 -11.61
N CYS A 21 -14.50 -0.94 -12.34
CA CYS A 21 -15.70 -1.56 -11.80
C CYS A 21 -16.16 -2.65 -12.79
N GLY A 22 -16.77 -3.71 -12.27
CA GLY A 22 -17.11 -4.89 -13.06
C GLY A 22 -18.05 -5.84 -12.33
N ASN A 23 -18.49 -6.88 -13.04
CA ASN A 23 -19.41 -7.90 -12.52
C ASN A 23 -18.70 -9.02 -11.75
N GLN A 24 -17.60 -8.71 -11.07
CA GLN A 24 -16.95 -9.64 -10.15
C GLN A 24 -17.44 -9.36 -8.73
N THR A 25 -17.33 -10.35 -7.85
CA THR A 25 -17.64 -10.23 -6.43
C THR A 25 -16.42 -9.79 -5.65
N CYS A 26 -16.67 -9.00 -4.60
CA CYS A 26 -15.71 -8.74 -3.56
C CYS A 26 -15.75 -9.87 -2.54
N ASP A 27 -14.65 -10.61 -2.37
CA ASP A 27 -14.56 -11.59 -1.29
C ASP A 27 -14.52 -10.89 0.08
N GLN A 28 -13.92 -9.68 0.15
CA GLN A 28 -13.94 -8.79 1.31
C GLN A 28 -13.99 -7.32 0.91
N ASP A 29 -15.07 -6.62 1.26
CA ASP A 29 -15.14 -5.15 1.14
C ASP A 29 -14.09 -4.50 2.05
N GLY A 30 -13.23 -3.65 1.46
CA GLY A 30 -12.17 -2.93 2.18
C GLY A 30 -10.94 -3.76 2.54
N GLY A 31 -10.90 -5.05 2.19
CA GLY A 31 -9.69 -5.87 2.29
C GLY A 31 -8.62 -5.39 1.30
N TYR A 32 -7.34 -5.49 1.69
CA TYR A 32 -6.21 -5.21 0.82
C TYR A 32 -5.57 -6.53 0.39
N ASP A 33 -5.58 -6.80 -0.92
CA ASP A 33 -4.81 -7.89 -1.51
C ASP A 33 -3.56 -7.31 -2.17
N CYS A 34 -2.39 -7.61 -1.60
CA CYS A 34 -1.12 -7.11 -2.09
C CYS A 34 -0.26 -8.25 -2.62
N GLN A 35 0.10 -8.16 -3.89
CA GLN A 35 1.08 -9.03 -4.54
C GLN A 35 2.43 -8.31 -4.66
N PHE A 36 3.48 -9.04 -4.31
CA PHE A 36 4.85 -8.54 -4.28
C PHE A 36 5.67 -9.28 -5.34
N THR A 37 6.25 -8.52 -6.26
CA THR A 37 7.32 -9.01 -7.14
C THR A 37 8.62 -8.29 -6.80
N THR A 38 9.74 -8.70 -7.39
CA THR A 38 11.05 -8.08 -7.15
C THR A 38 11.14 -6.60 -7.53
N LYS A 39 10.24 -6.10 -8.38
CA LYS A 39 10.27 -4.71 -8.89
C LYS A 39 8.96 -3.95 -8.69
N VAL A 40 7.84 -4.66 -8.57
CA VAL A 40 6.51 -4.07 -8.48
C VAL A 40 5.80 -4.62 -7.26
N LYS A 41 5.31 -3.72 -6.41
CA LYS A 41 4.34 -4.03 -5.37
C LYS A 41 2.98 -3.56 -5.83
N GLN A 42 2.06 -4.48 -6.05
CA GLN A 42 0.68 -4.19 -6.46
C GLN A 42 -0.23 -4.45 -5.28
N CYS A 43 -1.02 -3.45 -4.87
CA CYS A 43 -2.06 -3.62 -3.87
C CYS A 43 -3.41 -3.29 -4.48
N SER A 44 -4.41 -4.11 -4.23
CA SER A 44 -5.77 -3.86 -4.65
C SER A 44 -6.71 -3.88 -3.45
N THR A 45 -7.74 -3.04 -3.49
CA THR A 45 -8.85 -3.11 -2.55
C THR A 45 -10.14 -3.01 -3.33
N CYS A 46 -11.17 -3.70 -2.85
CA CYS A 46 -12.44 -3.77 -3.52
C CYS A 46 -13.56 -3.28 -2.60
N CYS A 47 -14.62 -2.80 -3.21
CA CYS A 47 -15.78 -2.28 -2.50
C CYS A 47 -17.04 -2.41 -3.36
N SER A 48 -18.18 -2.62 -2.70
CA SER A 48 -19.46 -2.92 -3.37
C SER A 48 -20.43 -1.74 -3.43
N THR A 49 -20.06 -0.60 -2.85
CA THR A 49 -20.91 0.61 -2.81
C THR A 49 -20.67 1.53 -4.01
N SER A 50 -21.69 2.29 -4.41
CA SER A 50 -21.59 3.19 -5.57
C SER A 50 -20.46 4.21 -5.39
N LYS A 51 -19.58 4.31 -6.39
CA LYS A 51 -18.43 5.25 -6.43
C LYS A 51 -17.44 5.13 -5.27
N CYS A 52 -17.42 4.00 -4.57
CA CYS A 52 -16.51 3.76 -3.44
C CYS A 52 -15.03 3.79 -3.83
N ASN A 53 -14.70 3.52 -5.09
CA ASN A 53 -13.34 3.58 -5.62
C ASN A 53 -12.87 5.01 -5.96
N GLY A 54 -13.63 6.05 -5.60
CA GLY A 54 -13.31 7.44 -5.88
C GLY A 54 -12.19 8.04 -5.02
N GLY A 55 -11.92 7.46 -3.84
CA GLY A 55 -10.90 7.94 -2.90
C GLY A 55 -9.46 7.59 -3.33
N ILE A 56 -8.49 8.36 -2.84
CA ILE A 56 -7.08 7.92 -2.80
C ILE A 56 -6.88 7.35 -1.40
N TYR A 57 -6.84 6.02 -1.29
CA TYR A 57 -6.59 5.37 0.00
C TYR A 57 -5.08 5.39 0.27
N THR A 58 -4.60 6.53 0.76
CA THR A 58 -3.20 6.75 1.11
C THR A 58 -2.86 6.16 2.47
N GLU A 59 -3.78 6.06 3.42
CA GLU A 59 -3.43 5.77 4.82
C GLU A 59 -2.79 4.38 5.02
N ASN A 60 -3.37 3.30 4.49
CA ASN A 60 -2.80 1.96 4.67
C ASN A 60 -1.56 1.68 3.82
N ILE A 61 -1.42 2.35 2.66
CA ILE A 61 -0.22 2.29 1.83
C ILE A 61 0.91 3.14 2.45
N ALA A 62 0.57 4.28 3.05
CA ALA A 62 1.49 5.16 3.77
C ALA A 62 2.00 4.51 5.06
N ILE A 63 1.14 3.83 5.83
CA ILE A 63 1.54 3.07 7.02
C ILE A 63 2.60 1.99 6.66
N TYR A 64 2.47 1.35 5.50
CA TYR A 64 3.45 0.36 5.03
C TYR A 64 4.78 1.00 4.60
N HIS A 65 4.74 2.18 3.95
CA HIS A 65 5.94 2.96 3.65
C HIS A 65 6.64 3.45 4.93
N LEU A 66 5.88 3.89 5.93
CA LEU A 66 6.41 4.35 7.22
C LEU A 66 7.09 3.21 8.00
N SER A 67 6.53 1.99 7.97
CA SER A 67 7.14 0.81 8.61
C SER A 67 8.53 0.48 8.02
N SER A 68 8.69 0.63 6.70
CA SER A 68 9.98 0.39 6.03
C SER A 68 11.03 1.44 6.39
N CYS A 69 10.60 2.71 6.57
CA CYS A 69 11.49 3.80 6.99
C CYS A 69 11.87 3.75 8.48
N PHE A 70 11.00 3.24 9.35
CA PHE A 70 11.25 3.17 10.79
C PHE A 70 12.46 2.29 11.13
N ASN A 71 12.63 1.16 10.44
CA ASN A 71 13.76 0.26 10.63
C ASN A 71 15.11 0.93 10.27
N ILE A 72 15.13 1.77 9.24
CA ILE A 72 16.33 2.53 8.83
C ILE A 72 16.69 3.58 9.88
N ILE A 73 15.70 4.29 10.43
CA ILE A 73 15.92 5.31 11.46
C ILE A 73 16.46 4.67 12.75
N VAL A 74 15.93 3.52 13.17
CA VAL A 74 16.42 2.80 14.36
C VAL A 74 17.87 2.34 14.19
N LEU A 75 18.22 1.80 13.01
CA LEU A 75 19.61 1.39 12.70
C LEU A 75 20.58 2.58 12.70
N LEU A 76 20.17 3.72 12.16
CA LEU A 76 20.96 4.96 12.19
C LEU A 76 21.20 5.46 13.62
N LEU A 77 20.16 5.47 14.46
CA LEU A 77 20.27 5.89 15.86
C LEU A 77 21.20 4.96 16.66
N LEU A 78 21.12 3.64 16.44
CA LEU A 78 22.02 2.67 17.07
C LEU A 78 23.48 2.88 16.64
N SER A 79 23.72 3.17 15.36
CA SER A 79 25.07 3.42 14.83
C SER A 79 25.69 4.70 15.42
N LEU A 80 24.90 5.75 15.60
CA LEU A 80 25.32 7.00 16.24
C LEU A 80 25.59 6.80 17.74
N PHE A 81 24.79 5.98 18.41
CA PHE A 81 24.97 5.68 19.84
C PHE A 81 26.24 4.85 20.11
N GLN A 82 26.57 3.93 19.20
CA GLN A 82 27.82 3.15 19.25
C GLN A 82 29.06 4.02 18.99
N TRP A 83 28.95 5.04 18.13
CA TRP A 83 30.05 5.97 17.85
C TRP A 83 30.36 6.89 19.03
N LYS A 84 29.35 7.31 19.79
CA LYS A 84 29.51 8.20 20.96
C LYS A 84 30.13 7.49 22.19
N ASN A 85 30.05 6.17 22.26
CA ASN A 85 30.54 5.34 23.38
C ASN A 85 31.87 4.62 23.08
N LYS A 86 32.54 4.97 21.98
CA LYS A 86 33.95 4.65 21.70
C LYS A 86 34.80 5.88 21.96
#